data_AF-A0AAV2CU23-F1
#
_entry.id   AF-A0AAV2CU23-F1
#
_cell.length_a   1.000
_cell.length_b   1.000
_cell.length_c   1.000
_cell.angle_alpha   90.00
_cell.angle_beta   90.00
_cell.angle_gamma   90.00
#
_symmetry.space_group_name_H-M   'P 1'
#
loop_
_entity.id
_entity.type
_entity.pdbx_description
1 polymer ?
#
loop_
_entity_poly.entity_id
_entity_poly.type
_entity_poly.pdbx_seq_one_letter_code
_entity_poly.pdbx_strand_id
1 'polypeptide(L)'
;MKFPAIKLIPLLVFLLSSFSIFRLLRIAITTTTSSSTTVAPPLLPLPPPNPTTGPVATRLSNKKLKLLTSLIKSRATCNLLIFGLGKQHLKLSSLNAGGNTLFLEDDSDKISEIQSTKSNATWIHKIDYPLPAKKAYELLKHARESANCRSDKV
;
A
#
# COMPACT_ATOMS: atom_id res chain seq x y z
N MET A 1 55.05 -11.75 -18.66
CA MET A 1 55.27 -10.29 -18.51
C MET A 1 55.22 -9.95 -17.03
N LYS A 2 56.33 -9.50 -16.44
CA LYS A 2 56.39 -9.08 -15.03
C LYS A 2 55.87 -7.64 -14.95
N PHE A 3 54.65 -7.44 -14.47
CA PHE A 3 54.16 -6.09 -14.18
C PHE A 3 55.00 -5.55 -13.00
N PRO A 4 55.74 -4.43 -13.16
CA PRO A 4 56.54 -3.91 -12.08
C PRO A 4 55.60 -3.47 -10.97
N ALA A 5 55.76 -4.05 -9.78
CA ALA A 5 54.90 -3.82 -8.60
C ALA A 5 54.71 -2.32 -8.28
N ILE A 6 55.65 -1.49 -8.72
CA ILE A 6 55.64 -0.02 -8.64
C ILE A 6 54.41 0.60 -9.31
N LYS A 7 53.87 0.01 -10.39
CA LYS A 7 52.66 0.51 -11.07
C LYS A 7 51.35 -0.03 -10.49
N LEU A 8 51.41 -1.01 -9.60
CA LEU A 8 50.22 -1.63 -9.01
C LEU A 8 49.59 -0.75 -7.93
N ILE A 9 50.43 -0.06 -7.14
CA ILE A 9 50.01 0.82 -6.06
C ILE A 9 49.17 2.00 -6.56
N PRO A 10 49.60 2.82 -7.55
CA PRO A 10 48.78 3.92 -8.05
C PRO A 10 47.50 3.45 -8.74
N LEU A 11 47.53 2.29 -9.41
CA LEU A 11 46.33 1.68 -10.01
C LEU A 11 45.31 1.26 -8.95
N LEU A 12 45.76 0.65 -7.86
CA LEU A 12 44.91 0.23 -6.76
C LEU A 12 44.26 1.44 -6.05
N VAL A 13 45.04 2.50 -5.81
CA VAL A 13 44.54 3.75 -5.21
C VAL A 13 43.47 4.40 -6.11
N PHE A 14 43.69 4.42 -7.42
CA PHE A 14 42.72 4.94 -8.39
C PHE A 14 41.39 4.16 -8.35
N LEU A 15 41.47 2.82 -8.33
CA LEU A 15 40.29 1.97 -8.24
C LEU A 15 39.51 2.21 -6.93
N LEU A 16 40.19 2.19 -5.78
CA LEU A 16 39.56 2.43 -4.48
C LEU A 16 38.91 3.81 -4.37
N SER A 17 39.56 4.85 -4.92
CA SER A 17 39.01 6.20 -4.99
C SER A 17 37.73 6.25 -5.84
N SER A 18 37.75 5.64 -7.03
CA SER A 18 36.58 5.58 -7.91
C SER A 18 35.37 4.91 -7.24
N PHE A 19 35.58 3.75 -6.57
CA PHE A 19 34.52 3.04 -5.85
C PHE A 19 33.91 3.87 -4.72
N SER A 20 34.72 4.66 -4.02
CA SER A 20 34.26 5.59 -2.98
C SER A 20 33.36 6.68 -3.55
N ILE A 21 33.76 7.30 -4.67
CA ILE A 21 32.98 8.34 -5.36
C ILE A 21 31.65 7.79 -5.86
N PHE A 22 31.63 6.58 -6.44
CA PHE A 22 30.39 5.94 -6.88
C PHE A 22 29.42 5.66 -5.73
N ARG A 23 29.92 5.28 -4.55
CA ARG A 23 29.07 5.12 -3.35
C ARG A 23 28.45 6.44 -2.91
N LEU A 24 29.23 7.51 -2.86
CA LEU A 24 28.75 8.84 -2.47
C LEU A 24 27.71 9.37 -3.47
N LEU A 25 27.94 9.19 -4.78
CA LEU A 25 26.99 9.57 -5.82
C LEU A 25 25.65 8.83 -5.68
N ARG A 26 25.68 7.54 -5.35
CA ARG A 26 24.46 6.75 -5.14
C ARG A 26 23.65 7.26 -3.94
N ILE A 27 24.31 7.67 -2.86
CA ILE A 27 23.66 8.22 -1.66
C ILE A 27 23.02 9.59 -1.97
N ALA A 28 23.71 10.45 -2.72
CA ALA A 28 23.20 11.77 -3.12
C ALA A 28 21.95 11.66 -4.02
N ILE A 29 21.92 10.72 -4.96
CA ILE A 29 20.74 10.47 -5.81
C ILE A 29 19.57 9.92 -5.00
N THR A 30 19.84 9.15 -3.94
CA THR A 30 18.78 8.55 -3.11
C THR A 30 18.18 9.55 -2.11
N THR A 31 18.92 10.58 -1.70
CA THR A 31 18.50 11.55 -0.66
C THR A 31 17.73 12.76 -1.20
N THR A 32 17.81 13.06 -2.50
CA THR A 32 17.13 14.24 -3.08
C THR A 32 15.62 14.08 -3.30
N THR A 33 15.03 12.89 -3.07
CA THR A 33 13.58 12.67 -3.30
C THR A 33 12.72 12.80 -2.04
N SER A 34 13.29 13.08 -0.87
CA SER A 34 12.55 13.10 0.41
C SER A 34 12.42 14.51 1.01
N SER A 35 11.83 15.43 0.27
CA SER A 35 11.27 16.65 0.86
C SER A 35 9.88 16.89 0.30
N SER A 36 8.88 16.37 1.02
CA SER A 36 7.47 16.71 0.80
C SER A 36 6.87 17.03 2.16
N THR A 37 6.86 18.32 2.50
CA THR A 37 6.20 18.91 3.66
C THR A 37 4.71 18.63 3.55
N THR A 38 4.17 17.79 4.44
CA THR A 38 2.74 17.54 4.58
C THR A 38 2.08 18.72 5.28
N VAL A 39 1.49 19.64 4.51
CA VAL A 39 0.42 20.50 5.00
C VAL A 39 -0.89 19.76 4.72
N ALA A 40 -1.60 19.38 5.79
CA ALA A 40 -2.91 18.75 5.71
C ALA A 40 -3.91 19.70 5.01
N PRO A 41 -4.64 19.26 3.96
CA PRO A 41 -5.68 20.10 3.37
C PRO A 41 -6.92 20.10 4.28
N PRO A 42 -7.64 21.23 4.39
CA PRO A 42 -8.86 21.32 5.19
C PRO A 42 -9.96 20.43 4.60
N LEU A 43 -10.69 19.76 5.49
CA LEU A 43 -11.85 18.91 5.20
C LEU A 43 -12.92 19.72 4.46
N LEU A 44 -13.10 19.48 3.16
CA LEU A 44 -14.26 19.96 2.41
C LEU A 44 -15.44 18.99 2.60
N PRO A 45 -16.69 19.49 2.77
CA PRO A 45 -17.88 18.66 2.92
C PRO A 45 -18.14 17.83 1.66
N LEU A 46 -18.38 16.52 1.83
CA LEU A 46 -18.74 15.61 0.75
C LEU A 46 -20.17 15.93 0.24
N PRO A 47 -20.40 16.14 -1.07
CA PRO A 47 -21.75 16.35 -1.59
C PRO A 47 -22.59 15.06 -1.51
N PRO A 48 -23.93 15.17 -1.45
CA PRO A 48 -24.82 14.02 -1.30
C PRO A 48 -24.75 13.07 -2.51
N PRO A 49 -24.96 11.76 -2.30
CA PRO A 49 -24.86 10.77 -3.37
C PRO A 49 -26.03 10.91 -4.35
N ASN A 50 -25.71 11.22 -5.61
CA ASN A 50 -26.67 11.17 -6.70
C ASN A 50 -26.90 9.70 -7.11
N PRO A 51 -28.14 9.18 -7.15
CA PRO A 51 -28.41 7.82 -7.55
C PRO A 51 -28.44 7.74 -9.08
N THR A 52 -27.29 7.47 -9.70
CA THR A 52 -27.23 7.11 -11.11
C THR A 52 -26.58 5.74 -11.27
N THR A 53 -27.36 4.85 -11.85
CA THR A 53 -27.19 3.42 -12.04
C THR A 53 -25.91 3.06 -12.81
N GLY A 54 -25.07 2.19 -12.23
CA GLY A 54 -23.94 1.53 -12.90
C GLY A 54 -22.91 0.94 -11.90
N PRO A 55 -22.24 -0.20 -12.21
CA PRO A 55 -21.25 -0.83 -11.33
C PRO A 55 -19.90 -0.08 -11.40
N VAL A 56 -19.90 1.20 -11.02
CA VAL A 56 -18.72 2.08 -11.06
C VAL A 56 -18.08 2.25 -9.68
N ALA A 57 -18.78 1.86 -8.61
CA ALA A 57 -18.33 2.08 -7.23
C ALA A 57 -17.17 1.17 -6.77
N THR A 58 -16.86 0.08 -7.48
CA THR A 58 -15.89 -0.94 -7.03
C THR A 58 -14.50 -0.84 -7.67
N ARG A 59 -14.30 0.01 -8.68
CA ARG A 59 -13.02 0.09 -9.42
C ARG A 59 -12.19 1.29 -8.96
N LEU A 60 -10.95 1.04 -8.53
CA LEU A 60 -10.03 2.11 -8.18
C LEU A 60 -9.67 2.92 -9.43
N SER A 61 -9.69 4.26 -9.31
CA SER A 61 -9.22 5.12 -10.39
C SER A 61 -7.72 4.93 -10.62
N ASN A 62 -7.25 5.14 -11.86
CA ASN A 62 -5.84 4.95 -12.22
C ASN A 62 -4.89 5.78 -11.36
N LYS A 63 -5.27 7.02 -10.99
CA LYS A 63 -4.49 7.89 -10.10
C LYS A 63 -4.33 7.28 -8.70
N LYS A 64 -5.43 6.79 -8.10
CA LYS A 64 -5.42 6.14 -6.78
C LYS A 64 -4.60 4.85 -6.81
N LEU A 65 -4.76 4.03 -7.85
CA LEU A 65 -4.01 2.78 -8.00
C LEU A 65 -2.51 3.04 -8.15
N LYS A 66 -2.13 4.08 -8.91
CA LYS A 66 -0.72 4.49 -9.08
C LYS A 66 -0.10 4.94 -7.76
N LEU A 67 -0.83 5.76 -6.99
CA LEU A 67 -0.39 6.21 -5.66
C LEU A 67 -0.19 5.02 -4.72
N LEU A 68 -1.18 4.12 -4.63
CA LEU A 68 -1.10 2.94 -3.77
C LEU A 68 0.07 2.02 -4.17
N THR A 69 0.26 1.82 -5.47
CA THR A 69 1.40 1.07 -6.03
C THR A 69 2.73 1.68 -5.64
N SER A 70 2.89 3.01 -5.73
CA SER A 70 4.15 3.68 -5.35
C SER A 70 4.43 3.56 -3.85
N LEU A 71 3.40 3.64 -3.01
CA LEU A 71 3.53 3.52 -1.55
C LEU A 71 3.94 2.10 -1.14
N ILE A 72 3.33 1.08 -1.73
CA ILE A 72 3.69 -0.31 -1.40
C ILE A 72 5.09 -0.61 -1.91
N LYS A 73 5.45 -0.19 -3.12
CA LYS A 73 6.81 -0.37 -3.65
C LYS A 73 7.90 0.28 -2.79
N SER A 74 7.64 1.44 -2.20
CA SER A 74 8.63 2.12 -1.34
C SER A 74 8.76 1.51 0.05
N ARG A 75 7.82 0.64 0.45
CA ARG A 75 7.78 0.00 1.76
C ARG A 75 8.00 -1.51 1.71
N ALA A 76 7.97 -2.13 0.54
CA ALA A 76 8.27 -3.54 0.36
C ALA A 76 9.74 -3.83 0.74
N THR A 77 10.06 -4.90 1.48
CA THR A 77 9.21 -6.01 1.94
C THR A 77 8.55 -5.72 3.31
N CYS A 78 7.24 -5.94 3.42
CA CYS A 78 6.51 -5.67 4.66
C CYS A 78 5.30 -6.59 4.90
N ASN A 79 4.65 -6.44 6.06
CA ASN A 79 3.36 -7.08 6.35
C ASN A 79 2.24 -6.14 5.92
N LEU A 80 1.46 -6.55 4.91
CA LEU A 80 0.39 -5.77 4.31
C LEU A 80 -0.96 -6.43 4.61
N LEU A 81 -1.84 -5.69 5.29
CA LEU A 81 -3.22 -6.08 5.57
C LEU A 81 -4.17 -5.26 4.69
N ILE A 82 -5.05 -5.93 3.95
CA ILE A 82 -6.00 -5.30 3.05
C ILE A 82 -7.42 -5.79 3.39
N PHE A 83 -8.33 -4.85 3.61
CA PHE A 83 -9.76 -5.12 3.79
C PHE A 83 -10.47 -5.02 2.44
N GLY A 84 -11.18 -6.07 2.09
CA GLY A 84 -11.80 -6.25 0.78
C GLY A 84 -10.82 -6.80 -0.25
N LEU A 85 -11.37 -7.56 -1.18
CA LEU A 85 -10.70 -8.27 -2.24
C LEU A 85 -11.29 -7.84 -3.57
N GLY A 86 -10.42 -7.26 -4.41
CA GLY A 86 -10.77 -6.86 -5.76
C GLY A 86 -9.67 -7.28 -6.71
N LYS A 87 -10.03 -7.59 -7.97
CA LYS A 87 -9.08 -8.04 -9.00
C LYS A 87 -7.87 -7.10 -9.15
N GLN A 88 -8.09 -5.78 -9.06
CA GLN A 88 -7.02 -4.77 -9.17
C GLN A 88 -6.05 -4.79 -7.97
N HIS A 89 -6.50 -5.27 -6.81
CA HIS A 89 -5.70 -5.29 -5.58
C HIS A 89 -4.74 -6.47 -5.53
N LEU A 90 -4.99 -7.56 -6.28
CA LEU A 90 -4.10 -8.72 -6.32
C LEU A 90 -2.68 -8.37 -6.77
N LYS A 91 -2.56 -7.42 -7.71
CA LYS A 91 -1.26 -6.91 -8.15
C LYS A 91 -0.43 -6.31 -7.02
N LEU A 92 -1.08 -5.80 -5.96
CA LEU A 92 -0.40 -5.25 -4.79
C LEU A 92 0.39 -6.30 -4.02
N SER A 93 -0.09 -7.55 -3.98
CA SER A 93 0.65 -8.66 -3.37
C SER A 93 1.95 -8.93 -4.14
N SER A 94 1.92 -8.89 -5.47
CA SER A 94 3.12 -9.07 -6.30
C SER A 94 4.14 -7.94 -6.12
N LEU A 95 3.70 -6.74 -5.76
CA LEU A 95 4.57 -5.60 -5.48
C LEU A 95 5.28 -5.71 -4.12
N ASN A 96 4.71 -6.48 -3.19
CA ASN A 96 5.28 -6.76 -1.88
C ASN A 96 6.04 -8.10 -1.88
N ALA A 97 6.82 -8.37 -2.94
CA ALA A 97 7.55 -9.63 -3.11
C ALA A 97 8.53 -9.85 -1.95
N GLY A 98 8.50 -11.03 -1.33
CA GLY A 98 9.30 -11.34 -0.15
C GLY A 98 8.72 -10.81 1.17
N GLY A 99 7.58 -10.10 1.11
CA GLY A 99 6.76 -9.76 2.27
C GLY A 99 5.51 -10.61 2.37
N ASN A 100 4.66 -10.25 3.32
CA ASN A 100 3.44 -10.95 3.68
C ASN A 100 2.23 -10.11 3.27
N THR A 101 1.30 -10.65 2.47
CA THR A 101 0.06 -9.93 2.09
C THR A 101 -1.17 -10.74 2.49
N LEU A 102 -2.00 -10.18 3.36
CA LEU A 102 -3.25 -10.77 3.83
C LEU A 102 -4.45 -9.93 3.40
N PHE A 103 -5.38 -10.56 2.68
CA PHE A 103 -6.68 -10.00 2.35
C PHE A 103 -7.74 -10.53 3.31
N LEU A 104 -8.62 -9.65 3.80
CA LEU A 104 -9.83 -10.00 4.54
C LEU A 104 -11.05 -9.73 3.66
N GLU A 105 -11.87 -10.74 3.38
CA GLU A 105 -13.04 -10.61 2.50
C GLU A 105 -14.21 -11.43 3.03
N ASP A 106 -15.42 -10.90 2.93
CA ASP A 106 -16.66 -11.56 3.35
C ASP A 106 -17.40 -12.24 2.19
N ASP A 107 -17.23 -11.72 0.98
CA ASP A 107 -17.85 -12.24 -0.23
C ASP A 107 -17.18 -13.55 -0.71
N SER A 108 -17.88 -14.66 -0.49
CA SER A 108 -17.37 -16.00 -0.84
C SER A 108 -17.19 -16.18 -2.35
N ASP A 109 -18.00 -15.51 -3.17
CA ASP A 109 -17.92 -15.61 -4.62
C ASP A 109 -16.64 -14.93 -5.11
N LYS A 110 -16.31 -13.74 -4.61
CA LYS A 110 -15.04 -13.05 -4.92
C LYS A 110 -13.82 -13.86 -4.49
N ILE A 111 -13.88 -14.49 -3.33
CA ILE A 111 -12.80 -15.35 -2.84
C ILE A 111 -12.59 -16.51 -3.81
N SER A 112 -13.67 -17.21 -4.17
CA SER A 112 -13.61 -18.36 -5.07
C SER A 112 -13.08 -18.00 -6.47
N GLU A 113 -13.51 -16.86 -7.02
CA GLU A 113 -13.06 -16.36 -8.31
C GLU A 113 -11.54 -16.16 -8.33
N ILE A 114 -11.01 -15.61 -7.24
CA ILE A 114 -9.62 -15.17 -7.14
C ILE A 114 -8.68 -16.28 -6.66
N GLN A 115 -9.20 -17.28 -5.94
CA GLN A 115 -8.44 -18.42 -5.42
C GLN A 115 -7.59 -19.10 -6.52
N SER A 116 -8.12 -19.13 -7.75
CA SER A 116 -7.48 -19.72 -8.94
C SER A 116 -6.26 -18.95 -9.47
N THR A 117 -6.12 -17.67 -9.13
CA THR A 117 -5.10 -16.76 -9.70
C THR A 117 -4.09 -16.24 -8.67
N LYS A 118 -4.19 -16.68 -7.41
CA LYS A 118 -3.38 -16.15 -6.30
C LYS A 118 -1.93 -16.66 -6.36
N SER A 119 -1.00 -15.83 -5.89
CA SER A 119 0.39 -16.24 -5.67
C SER A 119 0.56 -16.94 -4.32
N ASN A 120 1.65 -17.70 -4.14
CA ASN A 120 1.93 -18.40 -2.88
C ASN A 120 2.12 -17.44 -1.68
N ALA A 121 2.57 -16.21 -1.91
CA ALA A 121 2.76 -15.20 -0.86
C ALA A 121 1.48 -14.41 -0.53
N THR A 122 0.34 -14.77 -1.15
CA THR A 122 -0.95 -14.12 -0.95
C THR A 122 -1.86 -14.98 -0.09
N TRP A 123 -2.26 -14.47 1.08
CA TRP A 123 -3.29 -15.07 1.91
C TRP A 123 -4.60 -14.32 1.76
N ILE A 124 -5.69 -15.08 1.75
CA ILE A 124 -7.05 -14.57 1.75
C ILE A 124 -7.75 -15.26 2.90
N HIS A 125 -8.26 -14.48 3.83
CA HIS A 125 -9.01 -14.96 4.97
C HIS A 125 -10.46 -14.51 4.81
N LYS A 126 -11.37 -15.49 4.81
CA LYS A 126 -12.80 -15.23 4.81
C LYS A 126 -13.21 -14.72 6.17
N ILE A 127 -13.95 -13.62 6.21
CA ILE A 127 -14.55 -13.08 7.42
C ILE A 127 -16.08 -13.14 7.32
N ASP A 128 -16.74 -13.60 8.36
CA ASP A 128 -18.21 -13.59 8.42
C ASP A 128 -18.67 -12.49 9.37
N TYR A 129 -19.40 -11.51 8.84
CA TYR A 129 -19.98 -10.45 9.67
C TYR A 129 -21.34 -10.86 10.20
N PRO A 130 -21.57 -10.86 11.53
CA PRO A 130 -22.85 -11.26 12.10
C PRO A 130 -23.98 -10.26 11.78
N LEU A 131 -23.63 -9.03 11.42
CA LEU A 131 -24.56 -7.95 11.13
C LEU A 131 -24.33 -7.42 9.72
N PRO A 132 -25.32 -7.54 8.81
CA PRO A 132 -25.18 -7.01 7.47
C PRO A 132 -25.11 -5.49 7.49
N ALA A 133 -24.30 -4.91 6.59
CA ALA A 133 -24.06 -3.47 6.53
C ALA A 133 -25.34 -2.62 6.41
N LYS A 134 -26.42 -3.15 5.82
CA LYS A 134 -27.72 -2.46 5.78
C LYS A 134 -28.30 -2.14 7.17
N LYS A 135 -27.95 -2.92 8.20
CA LYS A 135 -28.35 -2.64 9.60
C LYS A 135 -27.49 -1.57 10.26
N ALA A 136 -26.38 -1.17 9.64
CA ALA A 136 -25.50 -0.16 10.21
C ALA A 136 -26.21 1.19 10.39
N TYR A 137 -27.15 1.55 9.52
CA TYR A 137 -27.89 2.80 9.66
C TYR A 137 -28.70 2.86 10.96
N GLU A 138 -29.44 1.81 11.29
CA GLU A 138 -30.21 1.73 12.54
C GLU A 138 -29.30 1.74 13.77
N LEU A 139 -28.16 1.05 13.70
CA LEU A 139 -27.15 1.08 14.78
C LEU A 139 -26.58 2.49 14.98
N LEU A 140 -26.24 3.19 13.89
CA LEU A 140 -25.72 4.56 13.95
C LEU A 140 -26.79 5.55 14.41
N LYS A 141 -28.04 5.37 14.00
CA LYS A 141 -29.18 6.17 14.47
C LYS A 141 -29.37 5.98 15.98
N HIS A 142 -29.44 4.73 16.43
CA HIS A 142 -29.54 4.40 17.85
C HIS A 142 -28.37 4.99 18.66
N ALA A 143 -27.14 4.89 18.16
CA ALA A 143 -25.97 5.46 18.84
C ALA A 143 -26.03 7.00 18.99
N ARG A 144 -26.67 7.72 18.06
CA ARG A 144 -26.85 9.17 18.16
C ARG A 144 -27.94 9.57 19.14
N GLU A 145 -29.01 8.78 19.22
CA GLU A 145 -30.18 9.03 20.08
C GLU A 145 -29.95 8.56 21.52
N SER A 146 -29.10 7.54 21.72
CA SER A 146 -28.79 6.98 23.02
C SER A 146 -27.83 7.87 23.81
N ALA A 147 -28.28 8.35 24.98
CA ALA A 147 -27.45 9.13 25.90
C ALA A 147 -26.18 8.37 26.34
N ASN A 148 -26.27 7.03 26.46
CA ASN A 148 -25.16 6.17 26.86
C ASN A 148 -24.08 5.99 25.77
N CYS A 149 -24.37 6.37 24.53
CA CYS A 149 -23.44 6.29 23.41
C CYS A 149 -22.82 7.65 23.05
N ARG A 150 -23.17 8.72 23.77
CA ARG A 150 -22.52 10.03 23.60
C ARG A 150 -21.11 9.92 24.16
N SER A 151 -20.12 10.37 23.38
CA SER A 151 -18.78 10.58 23.91
C SER A 151 -18.89 11.60 25.04
N ASP A 152 -18.40 11.23 26.22
CA ASP A 152 -18.19 12.20 27.29
C ASP A 152 -17.33 13.33 26.71
N LYS A 153 -17.78 14.58 26.87
CA LYS A 153 -16.97 15.74 26.49
C LYS A 153 -15.73 15.69 27.38
N VAL A 154 -14.61 15.26 26.80
CA VAL A 154 -13.26 15.56 27.31
C VAL A 154 -12.92 16.99 26.94
#